data_AF-A0A559LF36-F1
#
_entry.id   AF-A0A559LF36-F1
#
_cell.length_a   1.000
_cell.length_b   1.000
_cell.length_c   1.000
_cell.angle_alpha   90.00
_cell.angle_beta   90.00
_cell.angle_gamma   90.00
#
_symmetry.space_group_name_H-M   'P 1'
#
loop_
_entity.id
_entity.type
_entity.pdbx_description
1 polymer ?
#
loop_
_entity_poly.entity_id
_entity_poly.type
_entity_poly.pdbx_seq_one_letter_code
_entity_poly.pdbx_strand_id
1 'polypeptide(L)'
;MISPQDDAGPQAGQDLFLAQLPEFKPVLDPTHRTMPFSEGKRNLDINFSVFIESEGVFGLLGFFQQFPWLAGLALLLSGIYGGVHLSAWNWTFPNSIEHLMWKISCLYIAGALALYFVMAVFATTVRTEGTAWLVTYIAFWLALFVHMAARLYFVFESFFSWRRSLAGVYTSPA
;
A
#
# COMPACT_ATOMS: atom_id res chain seq x y z
N MET A 1 -12.48 17.26 44.17
CA MET A 1 -11.38 16.64 43.39
C MET A 1 -10.90 15.47 44.22
N ILE A 2 -11.09 14.25 43.71
CA ILE A 2 -10.76 12.99 44.41
C ILE A 2 -9.25 12.73 44.25
N SER A 3 -8.61 12.22 45.31
CA SER A 3 -7.18 11.93 45.35
C SER A 3 -6.85 10.75 44.42
N PRO A 4 -5.75 10.77 43.64
CA PRO A 4 -5.40 9.69 42.70
C PRO A 4 -5.15 8.31 43.35
N GLN A 5 -5.04 8.26 44.68
CA GLN A 5 -4.87 7.03 45.46
C GLN A 5 -6.21 6.36 45.83
N ASP A 6 -7.33 7.09 45.70
CA ASP A 6 -8.68 6.60 45.99
C ASP A 6 -9.44 6.16 44.73
N ASP A 7 -8.84 6.30 43.54
CA ASP A 7 -9.39 5.78 42.28
C ASP A 7 -9.13 4.27 42.19
N ALA A 8 -10.04 3.50 42.78
CA ALA A 8 -10.17 2.08 42.49
C ALA A 8 -10.47 1.94 40.98
N GLY A 9 -9.46 1.57 40.20
CA GLY A 9 -9.60 1.31 38.77
C GLY A 9 -10.79 0.39 38.46
N PRO A 10 -11.28 0.38 37.21
CA PRO A 10 -12.54 -0.27 36.84
C PRO A 10 -12.57 -1.70 37.38
N GLN A 11 -13.54 -1.98 38.27
CA GLN A 11 -13.65 -3.30 38.87
C GLN A 11 -13.92 -4.31 37.75
N ALA A 12 -13.21 -5.43 37.75
CA ALA A 12 -13.35 -6.45 36.74
C ALA A 12 -14.83 -6.89 36.62
N GLY A 13 -15.44 -6.68 35.45
CA GLY A 13 -16.85 -6.96 35.19
C GLY A 13 -17.75 -5.72 35.06
N GLN A 14 -17.28 -4.52 35.39
CA GLN A 14 -18.03 -3.28 35.24
C GLN A 14 -18.25 -2.91 33.75
N ASP A 15 -17.30 -3.27 32.90
CA ASP A 15 -17.40 -3.33 31.44
C ASP A 15 -18.54 -4.25 30.97
N LEU A 16 -18.74 -5.37 31.66
CA LEU A 16 -19.79 -6.33 31.36
C LEU A 16 -21.19 -5.79 31.70
N PHE A 17 -21.30 -4.97 32.76
CA PHE A 17 -22.55 -4.29 33.11
C PHE A 17 -22.87 -3.13 32.16
N LEU A 18 -21.85 -2.40 31.69
CA LEU A 18 -22.03 -1.36 30.67
C LEU A 18 -22.57 -1.95 29.36
N ALA A 19 -22.09 -3.13 28.95
CA ALA A 19 -22.58 -3.82 27.75
C ALA A 19 -24.04 -4.29 27.85
N GLN A 20 -24.62 -4.34 29.06
CA GLN A 20 -26.02 -4.71 29.28
C GLN A 20 -26.98 -3.53 29.33
N LEU A 21 -26.48 -2.29 29.28
CA LEU A 21 -27.33 -1.11 29.22
C LEU A 21 -28.24 -1.20 27.97
N PRO A 22 -29.49 -0.74 28.06
CA PRO A 22 -30.45 -0.82 26.96
C PRO A 22 -29.97 -0.11 25.69
N GLU A 23 -29.06 0.85 25.81
CA GLU A 23 -28.40 1.56 24.71
C GLU A 23 -27.46 0.68 23.87
N PHE A 24 -26.85 -0.36 24.47
CA PHE A 24 -25.93 -1.28 23.81
C PHE A 24 -26.59 -2.62 23.43
N LYS A 25 -27.89 -2.79 23.69
CA LYS A 25 -28.62 -3.95 23.19
C LYS A 25 -28.63 -3.91 21.66
N PRO A 26 -28.42 -5.05 20.99
CA PRO A 26 -28.53 -5.11 19.53
C PRO A 26 -29.93 -4.65 19.13
N VAL A 27 -29.99 -3.55 18.38
CA VAL A 27 -31.24 -3.08 17.77
C VAL A 27 -31.64 -4.12 16.73
N LEU A 28 -32.54 -5.00 17.12
CA LEU A 28 -33.10 -6.08 16.29
C LEU A 28 -34.14 -5.56 15.29
N ASP A 29 -34.44 -4.26 15.30
CA ASP A 29 -35.38 -3.63 14.38
C ASP A 29 -34.74 -3.48 12.97
N PRO A 30 -35.24 -4.17 11.94
CA PRO A 30 -34.73 -4.09 10.58
C PRO A 30 -34.89 -2.70 9.96
N THR A 31 -35.75 -1.84 10.51
CA THR A 31 -36.03 -0.51 9.94
C THR A 31 -34.88 0.49 10.11
N HIS A 32 -34.00 0.28 11.10
CA HIS A 32 -32.77 1.08 11.27
C HIS A 32 -31.60 0.58 10.43
N ARG A 33 -31.78 -0.51 9.68
CA ARG A 33 -30.87 -0.97 8.61
C ARG A 33 -31.09 -0.20 7.31
N THR A 34 -31.33 1.11 7.42
CA THR A 34 -31.48 2.05 6.32
C THR A 34 -30.35 3.08 6.33
N MET A 35 -29.18 2.71 6.87
CA MET A 35 -27.96 3.46 6.57
C MET A 35 -27.72 3.33 5.06
N PRO A 36 -27.39 4.41 4.33
CA PRO A 36 -27.19 4.39 2.88
C PRO A 36 -26.07 3.45 2.43
N PHE A 37 -25.26 2.95 3.37
CA PHE A 37 -24.20 1.97 3.16
C PHE A 37 -24.64 0.50 3.35
N SER A 38 -25.85 0.25 3.88
CA SER A 38 -26.36 -1.09 4.22
C SER A 38 -27.34 -1.68 3.19
N GLU A 39 -27.77 -0.92 2.18
CA GLU A 39 -28.74 -1.38 1.18
C GLU A 39 -28.20 -2.46 0.22
N GLY A 40 -26.97 -2.94 0.39
CA GLY A 40 -26.36 -3.93 -0.51
C GLY A 40 -26.12 -3.43 -1.94
N LYS A 41 -26.60 -2.22 -2.27
CA LYS A 41 -26.17 -1.45 -3.43
C LYS A 41 -24.73 -1.01 -3.16
N ARG A 42 -23.79 -1.76 -3.73
CA ARG A 42 -22.38 -1.43 -3.71
C ARG A 42 -22.23 -0.04 -4.35
N ASN A 43 -21.87 0.98 -3.55
CA ASN A 43 -21.52 2.32 -4.07
C ASN A 43 -20.30 2.29 -5.00
N LEU A 44 -19.62 1.15 -5.05
CA LEU A 44 -18.49 0.87 -5.91
C LEU A 44 -18.76 -0.46 -6.63
N ASP A 45 -19.59 -0.42 -7.67
CA ASP A 45 -19.80 -1.55 -8.58
C ASP A 45 -18.60 -1.66 -9.53
N ILE A 46 -17.46 -2.05 -8.97
CA ILE A 46 -16.27 -2.33 -9.78
C ILE A 46 -16.44 -3.75 -10.32
N ASN A 47 -16.53 -3.87 -11.63
CA ASN A 47 -16.57 -5.16 -12.28
C ASN A 47 -15.18 -5.82 -12.24
N PHE A 48 -14.93 -6.63 -11.21
CA PHE A 48 -13.67 -7.37 -11.05
C PHE A 48 -13.47 -8.49 -12.07
N SER A 49 -14.51 -8.88 -12.84
CA SER A 49 -14.35 -9.86 -13.91
C SER A 49 -13.38 -9.38 -14.99
N VAL A 50 -13.21 -8.06 -15.16
CA VAL A 50 -12.19 -7.46 -16.05
C VAL A 50 -10.77 -7.96 -15.73
N PHE A 51 -10.45 -8.26 -14.47
CA PHE A 51 -9.13 -8.76 -14.08
C PHE A 51 -8.94 -10.26 -14.30
N ILE A 52 -10.04 -11.02 -14.37
CA ILE A 52 -10.05 -12.49 -14.48
C ILE A 52 -10.23 -12.91 -15.95
N GLU A 53 -10.98 -12.14 -16.72
CA GLU A 53 -11.33 -12.40 -18.12
C GLU A 53 -10.30 -11.81 -19.11
N SER A 54 -9.35 -11.01 -18.63
CA SER A 54 -8.25 -10.53 -19.49
C SER A 54 -7.30 -11.68 -19.81
N GLU A 55 -7.37 -12.21 -21.02
CA GLU A 55 -6.47 -13.25 -21.56
C GLU A 55 -4.99 -12.79 -21.69
N GLY A 56 -4.66 -11.55 -21.31
CA GLY A 56 -3.33 -10.95 -21.46
C GLY A 56 -2.67 -10.58 -20.13
N VAL A 57 -1.33 -10.58 -20.14
CA VAL A 57 -0.45 -10.21 -19.01
C VAL A 57 -0.69 -8.79 -18.45
N PHE A 58 -1.33 -7.92 -19.25
CA PHE A 58 -1.60 -6.52 -18.92
C PHE A 58 -3.06 -6.24 -18.55
N GLY A 59 -3.74 -7.14 -17.82
CA GLY A 59 -5.14 -6.94 -17.41
C GLY A 59 -5.42 -5.60 -16.69
N LEU A 60 -4.45 -5.09 -15.93
CA LEU A 60 -4.53 -3.77 -15.30
C LEU A 60 -4.63 -2.61 -16.32
N LEU A 61 -4.06 -2.76 -17.53
CA LEU A 61 -4.15 -1.72 -18.56
C LEU A 61 -5.60 -1.52 -19.00
N GLY A 62 -6.35 -2.60 -19.23
CA GLY A 62 -7.76 -2.54 -19.60
C GLY A 62 -8.63 -1.88 -18.53
N PHE A 63 -8.36 -2.19 -17.25
CA PHE A 63 -9.01 -1.53 -16.11
C PHE A 63 -8.77 -0.01 -16.11
N PHE A 64 -7.52 0.42 -16.31
CA PHE A 64 -7.16 1.84 -16.35
C PHE A 64 -7.66 2.56 -17.61
N GLN A 65 -7.86 1.87 -18.73
CA GLN A 65 -8.52 2.43 -19.91
C GLN A 65 -10.01 2.72 -19.64
N GLN A 66 -10.69 1.86 -18.89
CA GLN A 66 -12.07 2.09 -18.48
C GLN A 66 -12.20 3.28 -17.52
N PHE A 67 -11.22 3.46 -16.63
CA PHE A 67 -11.22 4.52 -15.62
C PHE A 67 -9.90 5.31 -15.63
N PRO A 68 -9.68 6.23 -16.59
CA PRO A 68 -8.39 6.89 -16.78
C PRO A 68 -7.96 7.78 -15.60
N TRP A 69 -8.92 8.31 -14.84
CA TRP A 69 -8.64 9.12 -13.65
C TRP A 69 -7.97 8.29 -12.53
N LEU A 70 -8.29 7.00 -12.41
CA LEU A 70 -7.64 6.09 -11.45
C LEU A 70 -6.18 5.84 -11.83
N ALA A 71 -5.85 5.80 -13.11
CA ALA A 71 -4.47 5.65 -13.58
C ALA A 71 -3.61 6.84 -13.15
N GLY A 72 -4.13 8.06 -13.35
CA GLY A 72 -3.47 9.29 -12.91
C GLY A 72 -3.28 9.33 -11.39
N LEU A 73 -4.30 8.95 -10.63
CA LEU A 73 -4.23 8.86 -9.17
C LEU A 73 -3.20 7.81 -8.71
N ALA A 74 -3.20 6.61 -9.30
CA ALA A 74 -2.26 5.56 -8.96
C ALA A 74 -0.80 5.96 -9.26
N LEU A 75 -0.55 6.61 -10.40
CA LEU A 75 0.76 7.17 -10.76
C LEU A 75 1.22 8.23 -9.77
N LEU A 76 0.32 9.14 -9.40
CA LEU A 76 0.61 10.19 -8.43
C LEU A 76 0.93 9.60 -7.05
N LEU A 77 0.14 8.64 -6.56
CA LEU A 77 0.39 7.98 -5.28
C LEU A 77 1.71 7.20 -5.29
N SER A 78 2.01 6.46 -6.36
CA SER A 78 3.26 5.73 -6.52
C SER A 78 4.47 6.68 -6.52
N GLY A 79 4.36 7.80 -7.24
CA GLY A 79 5.38 8.83 -7.31
C GLY A 79 5.61 9.53 -5.97
N ILE A 80 4.55 9.90 -5.26
CA ILE A 80 4.65 10.50 -3.92
C ILE A 80 5.28 9.50 -2.95
N TYR A 81 4.86 8.24 -2.98
CA TYR A 81 5.41 7.21 -2.10
C TYR A 81 6.92 7.05 -2.30
N GLY A 82 7.38 6.85 -3.55
CA GLY A 82 8.80 6.76 -3.84
C GLY A 82 9.55 8.08 -3.58
N GLY A 83 8.92 9.22 -3.87
CA GLY A 83 9.49 10.56 -3.71
C GLY A 83 9.69 11.00 -2.26
N VAL A 84 8.74 10.70 -1.36
CA VAL A 84 8.89 10.96 0.09
C VAL A 84 10.10 10.23 0.63
N HIS A 85 10.32 8.98 0.23
CA HIS A 85 11.50 8.23 0.64
C HIS A 85 12.79 8.70 -0.04
N LEU A 86 12.69 9.22 -1.27
CA LEU A 86 13.79 9.89 -1.95
C LEU A 86 14.22 11.19 -1.23
N SER A 87 13.32 11.87 -0.50
CA SER A 87 13.67 13.09 0.23
C SER A 87 14.80 12.89 1.26
N ALA A 88 15.00 11.66 1.74
CA ALA A 88 16.14 11.23 2.55
C ALA A 88 17.44 11.04 1.73
N TRP A 89 17.57 11.66 0.56
CA TRP A 89 18.69 11.47 -0.38
C TRP A 89 20.07 11.71 0.24
N ASN A 90 20.16 12.68 1.16
CA ASN A 90 21.43 13.09 1.78
C ASN A 90 21.63 12.54 3.21
N TRP A 91 20.85 11.53 3.62
CA TRP A 91 21.10 10.87 4.89
C TRP A 91 22.40 10.06 4.86
N THR A 92 23.07 10.04 6.01
CA THR A 92 24.32 9.30 6.21
C THR A 92 24.01 7.83 6.46
N PHE A 93 24.34 6.99 5.48
CA PHE A 93 24.32 5.54 5.63
C PHE A 93 25.71 5.05 6.08
N PRO A 94 25.79 3.94 6.84
CA PRO A 94 27.07 3.37 7.28
C PRO A 94 27.95 2.91 6.12
N ASN A 95 27.33 2.44 5.02
CA ASN A 95 28.03 1.94 3.86
C ASN A 95 27.57 2.68 2.58
N SER A 96 28.52 3.01 1.70
CA SER A 96 28.22 3.68 0.42
C SER A 96 27.34 2.83 -0.50
N ILE A 97 27.46 1.50 -0.41
CA ILE A 97 26.64 0.57 -1.20
C ILE A 97 25.17 0.61 -0.75
N GLU A 98 24.92 0.64 0.57
CA GLU A 98 23.57 0.73 1.14
C GLU A 98 22.89 2.04 0.71
N HIS A 99 23.64 3.14 0.70
CA HIS A 99 23.16 4.44 0.22
C HIS A 99 22.76 4.41 -1.26
N LEU A 100 23.58 3.76 -2.10
CA LEU A 100 23.33 3.65 -3.53
C LEU A 100 22.10 2.75 -3.79
N MET A 101 22.02 1.60 -3.13
CA MET A 101 20.88 0.68 -3.25
C MET A 101 19.57 1.31 -2.78
N TRP A 102 19.61 2.16 -1.73
CA TRP A 102 18.45 2.95 -1.29
C TRP A 102 17.97 3.90 -2.39
N LYS A 103 18.87 4.70 -2.98
CA LYS A 103 18.53 5.64 -4.06
C LYS A 103 17.93 4.92 -5.26
N ILE A 104 18.56 3.83 -5.69
CA ILE A 104 18.08 3.01 -6.81
C ILE A 104 16.69 2.45 -6.49
N SER A 105 16.47 1.94 -5.28
CA SER A 105 15.18 1.38 -4.86
C SER A 105 14.08 2.45 -4.81
N CYS A 106 14.36 3.64 -4.27
CA CYS A 106 13.40 4.74 -4.24
C CYS A 106 13.03 5.22 -5.64
N LEU A 107 14.02 5.40 -6.52
CA LEU A 107 13.78 5.78 -7.93
C LEU A 107 13.00 4.70 -8.67
N TYR A 108 13.35 3.44 -8.45
CA TYR A 108 12.65 2.32 -9.06
C TYR A 108 11.20 2.23 -8.59
N ILE A 109 10.92 2.37 -7.28
CA ILE A 109 9.55 2.35 -6.74
C ILE A 109 8.74 3.54 -7.27
N ALA A 110 9.33 4.74 -7.36
CA ALA A 110 8.68 5.91 -7.94
C ALA A 110 8.33 5.69 -9.43
N GLY A 111 9.23 5.07 -10.18
CA GLY A 111 9.09 4.85 -11.62
C GLY A 111 8.41 3.54 -12.05
N ALA A 112 8.26 2.55 -11.16
CA ALA A 112 7.84 1.19 -11.53
C ALA A 112 6.46 1.15 -12.19
N LEU A 113 5.51 1.93 -11.67
CA LEU A 113 4.17 2.00 -12.25
C LEU A 113 4.16 2.71 -13.60
N ALA A 114 4.98 3.76 -13.77
CA ALA A 114 5.15 4.41 -15.07
C ALA A 114 5.81 3.46 -16.09
N LEU A 115 6.82 2.70 -15.66
CA LEU A 115 7.50 1.69 -16.48
C LEU A 115 6.53 0.58 -16.90
N TYR A 116 5.63 0.14 -16.01
CA TYR A 116 4.54 -0.77 -16.34
C TYR A 116 3.66 -0.22 -17.47
N PHE A 117 3.19 1.03 -17.37
CA PHE A 117 2.36 1.63 -18.42
C PHE A 117 3.10 1.76 -19.75
N VAL A 118 4.38 2.16 -19.73
CA VAL A 118 5.20 2.24 -20.95
C VAL A 118 5.34 0.87 -21.60
N MET A 119 5.65 -0.18 -20.82
CA MET A 119 5.73 -1.56 -21.33
C MET A 119 4.38 -2.05 -21.88
N ALA A 120 3.29 -1.73 -21.20
CA ALA A 120 1.94 -2.12 -21.61
C ALA A 120 1.51 -1.43 -22.92
N VAL A 121 1.83 -0.15 -23.09
CA VAL A 121 1.60 0.58 -24.35
C VAL A 121 2.51 0.05 -25.46
N PHE A 122 3.78 -0.21 -25.18
CA PHE A 122 4.71 -0.80 -26.15
C PHE A 122 4.22 -2.17 -26.64
N ALA A 123 3.77 -3.02 -25.72
CA ALA A 123 3.25 -4.36 -26.03
C ALA A 123 1.99 -4.33 -26.91
N THR A 124 1.15 -3.30 -26.79
CA THR A 124 -0.11 -3.15 -27.54
C THR A 124 0.05 -2.40 -28.86
N THR A 125 1.01 -1.47 -28.96
CA THR A 125 1.26 -0.66 -30.17
C THR A 125 2.16 -1.35 -31.17
N VAL A 126 3.12 -2.17 -30.69
CA VAL A 126 3.94 -2.99 -31.57
C VAL A 126 3.17 -4.27 -31.86
N ARG A 127 2.83 -4.52 -33.13
CA ARG A 127 2.32 -5.83 -33.59
C ARG A 127 3.39 -6.88 -33.28
N THR A 128 3.26 -7.53 -32.13
CA THR A 128 4.27 -8.47 -31.61
C THR A 128 4.01 -9.87 -32.16
N GLU A 129 4.39 -10.11 -33.42
CA GLU A 129 4.42 -11.46 -33.96
C GLU A 129 5.68 -12.23 -33.48
N GLY A 130 5.54 -13.54 -33.23
CA GLY A 130 6.67 -14.46 -33.06
C GLY A 130 7.52 -14.25 -31.80
N THR A 131 8.74 -13.74 -31.92
CA THR A 131 9.73 -13.72 -30.80
C THR A 131 9.55 -12.52 -29.86
N ALA A 132 8.89 -11.45 -30.33
CA ALA A 132 8.78 -10.19 -29.58
C ALA A 132 7.84 -10.28 -28.36
N TRP A 133 6.80 -11.12 -28.41
CA TRP A 133 5.92 -11.34 -27.26
C TRP A 133 6.64 -12.07 -26.13
N LEU A 134 7.49 -13.06 -26.46
CA LEU A 134 8.33 -13.77 -25.48
C LEU A 134 9.31 -12.83 -24.79
N VAL A 135 9.98 -11.96 -25.55
CA VAL A 135 10.91 -10.96 -24.99
C VAL A 135 10.17 -10.02 -24.04
N THR A 136 9.00 -9.53 -24.44
CA THR A 136 8.17 -8.65 -23.60
C THR A 136 7.68 -9.36 -22.34
N TYR A 137 7.30 -10.64 -22.46
CA TYR A 137 6.87 -11.48 -21.33
C TYR A 137 8.01 -11.70 -20.33
N ILE A 138 9.20 -12.07 -20.81
CA ILE A 138 10.38 -12.27 -19.97
C ILE A 138 10.79 -10.96 -19.29
N ALA A 139 10.81 -9.85 -20.05
CA ALA A 139 11.13 -8.53 -19.51
C ALA A 139 10.13 -8.11 -18.42
N PHE A 140 8.84 -8.43 -18.59
CA PHE A 140 7.81 -8.13 -17.60
C PHE A 140 8.03 -8.89 -16.29
N TRP A 141 8.24 -10.20 -16.36
CA TRP A 141 8.52 -11.00 -15.17
C TRP A 141 9.83 -10.62 -14.48
N LEU A 142 10.86 -10.29 -15.26
CA LEU A 142 12.12 -9.77 -14.74
C LEU A 142 11.90 -8.44 -14.00
N ALA A 143 11.14 -7.50 -14.59
CA ALA A 143 10.82 -6.23 -13.96
C ALA A 143 10.00 -6.41 -12.66
N LEU A 144 9.06 -7.35 -12.63
CA LEU A 144 8.33 -7.72 -11.41
C LEU A 144 9.25 -8.30 -10.34
N PHE A 145 10.17 -9.18 -10.72
CA PHE A 145 11.14 -9.76 -9.80
C PHE A 145 12.04 -8.67 -9.19
N VAL A 146 12.57 -7.77 -10.03
CA VAL A 146 13.36 -6.62 -9.58
C VAL A 146 12.53 -5.69 -8.68
N HIS A 147 11.24 -5.49 -8.98
CA HIS A 147 10.34 -4.73 -8.12
C HIS A 147 10.18 -5.35 -6.74
N MET A 148 9.95 -6.66 -6.68
CA MET A 148 9.82 -7.37 -5.41
C MET A 148 11.13 -7.33 -4.61
N ALA A 149 12.27 -7.53 -5.26
CA ALA A 149 13.57 -7.41 -4.60
C ALA A 149 13.82 -5.99 -4.05
N ALA A 150 13.54 -4.94 -4.84
CA ALA A 150 13.66 -3.55 -4.41
C ALA A 150 12.73 -3.24 -3.23
N ARG A 151 11.49 -3.73 -3.26
CA ARG A 151 10.53 -3.60 -2.15
C ARG A 151 11.01 -4.30 -0.88
N LEU A 152 11.51 -5.52 -1.00
CA LEU A 152 12.03 -6.27 0.15
C LEU A 152 13.22 -5.54 0.77
N TYR A 153 14.20 -5.14 -0.04
CA TYR A 153 15.34 -4.35 0.42
C TYR A 153 14.90 -3.06 1.13
N PHE A 154 13.99 -2.31 0.51
CA PHE A 154 13.45 -1.08 1.05
C PHE A 154 12.81 -1.26 2.43
N VAL A 155 12.03 -2.34 2.59
CA VAL A 155 11.38 -2.70 3.86
C VAL A 155 12.42 -3.08 4.92
N PHE A 156 13.41 -3.91 4.57
CA PHE A 156 14.48 -4.27 5.50
C PHE A 156 15.26 -3.05 5.98
N GLU A 157 15.66 -2.16 5.07
CA GLU A 157 16.41 -0.95 5.41
C GLU A 157 15.60 -0.03 6.34
N SER A 158 14.30 0.11 6.08
CA SER A 158 13.39 0.88 6.94
C SER A 158 13.35 0.32 8.37
N PHE A 159 13.29 -1.01 8.53
CA PHE A 159 13.33 -1.64 9.85
C PHE A 159 14.69 -1.56 10.54
N PHE A 160 15.79 -1.67 9.79
CA PHE A 160 17.13 -1.51 10.35
C PHE A 160 17.38 -0.07 10.84
N SER A 161 16.89 0.92 10.11
CA SER A 161 16.93 2.33 10.53
C SER A 161 16.19 2.55 11.85
N TRP A 162 14.98 1.98 12.00
CA TRP A 162 14.20 2.06 13.25
C TRP A 162 14.94 1.43 14.42
N ARG A 163 15.59 0.27 14.23
CA ARG A 163 16.28 -0.42 15.32
C ARG A 163 17.50 0.36 15.83
N ARG A 164 18.21 1.09 14.97
CA ARG A 164 19.36 1.92 15.39
C ARG A 164 18.94 3.18 16.13
N SER A 165 17.78 3.78 15.82
CA SER A 165 17.34 5.03 16.47
C SER A 165 16.93 4.85 17.93
N LEU A 166 16.48 3.66 18.33
CA LEU A 166 16.07 3.39 19.72
C LEU A 166 17.24 3.42 20.71
N ALA A 167 18.48 3.17 20.30
CA ALA A 167 19.63 3.13 21.22
C ALA A 167 20.00 4.51 21.81
N GLY A 168 19.75 5.60 21.07
CA GLY A 168 20.07 6.97 21.50
C GLY A 168 19.02 7.61 22.41
N VAL A 169 17.77 7.14 22.38
CA VAL A 169 16.66 7.74 23.16
C VAL A 169 16.64 7.26 24.62
N TYR A 170 17.17 6.06 24.90
CA TYR A 170 17.25 5.54 26.28
C TYR A 170 18.53 5.93 27.03
N THR A 171 19.42 6.71 26.41
CA THR A 171 20.73 7.06 26.99
C THR A 171 20.89 8.55 27.32
N SER A 172 19.82 9.36 27.23
CA SER A 172 19.87 10.73 27.75
C SER A 172 20.01 10.71 29.27
N PRO A 173 21.08 11.28 29.86
CA PRO A 173 21.10 11.51 31.29
C PRO A 173 20.02 12.56 31.61
N ALA A 174 19.20 12.25 32.62
CA ALA A 174 18.28 13.21 33.22
C ALA A 174 19.03 14.34 33.92
#